data_AF-A0A644X6T6-F1
#
_entry.id   AF-A0A644X6T6-F1
#
_cell.length_a   1.000
_cell.length_b   1.000
_cell.length_c   1.000
_cell.angle_alpha   90.00
_cell.angle_beta   90.00
_cell.angle_gamma   90.00
#
_symmetry.space_group_name_H-M   'P 1'
#
loop_
_entity.id
_entity.type
_entity.pdbx_description
1 polymer ?
#
loop_
_entity_poly.entity_id
_entity_poly.type
_entity_poly.pdbx_seq_one_letter_code
_entity_poly.pdbx_strand_id
1 'polypeptide(L)'
;MEEGLGGCSIGVVPGTADQGLVGDVVRTRSRTVKALFVVGANEGLLPRPQENDGIIDERDLLELKQQGAVLRYGAQELSAYDRLDLYTALSKTTQSLYVSFSYSDGSAELAPAPLVERLKRICPNAVIKTDLESTDELPDCDARALTLLASDLRRYQKDGVCPNRLPALLEYLRGKAETRTLVERMLEESASRFGERSIGEQAALSLYGRSVPMSASRLESFNNCPFQHFVRYGLGAKETLEYTERMVDLGEFFHAALEAFVNAVNEKQLNWKLLSDEMALAVTDEILPSVIAEHNYGILLDNERQKATLFLLVETVRQSALAVTRQLRAGNFEPAATEARFGVGQPFPPIRFALADGREALVGGKIDRIDRARVSGGECLRIIDYKTGGKDFDFSGILQGLTLQLPLYLAAASAGGQVRAGMYYMPVTQPAVSDSEEDIEAAVADAFRLQGLTISNLEVLHASENNMSGASGVLYKVERTGEDAYSGSVCTAGELEALLTLARKKSEETLARMLSGEMTASPAARKKNRPACEYCEYNSVCRFDPATPGCSVRLYKTVKQADFFKLIAGGDADALYE
;
A
#
# COMPACT_ATOMS: atom_id res chain seq x y z
N MET A 1 22.65 -28.37 -22.28
CA MET A 1 21.30 -28.90 -22.01
C MET A 1 20.25 -27.93 -22.51
N GLU A 2 20.33 -26.65 -22.15
CA GLU A 2 19.46 -25.58 -22.62
C GLU A 2 19.41 -25.46 -24.16
N GLU A 3 20.57 -25.43 -24.85
CA GLU A 3 20.61 -25.44 -26.32
C GLU A 3 19.97 -26.70 -26.94
N GLY A 4 20.18 -27.86 -26.32
CA GLY A 4 19.61 -29.13 -26.78
C GLY A 4 18.09 -29.17 -26.61
N LEU A 5 17.57 -28.58 -25.53
CA LEU A 5 16.13 -28.44 -25.30
C LEU A 5 15.50 -27.35 -26.19
N GLY A 6 16.23 -26.26 -26.46
CA GLY A 6 15.79 -25.21 -27.39
C GLY A 6 15.67 -25.66 -28.84
N GLY A 7 16.47 -26.64 -29.26
CA GLY A 7 16.39 -27.25 -30.60
C GLY A 7 15.32 -28.34 -30.75
N CYS A 8 14.67 -28.77 -29.66
CA CYS A 8 13.66 -29.82 -29.71
C CYS A 8 12.35 -29.27 -30.29
N SER A 9 11.79 -29.95 -31.30
CA SER A 9 10.47 -29.62 -31.86
C SER A 9 9.50 -30.78 -31.66
N ILE A 10 8.23 -30.46 -31.42
CA ILE A 10 7.16 -31.47 -31.40
C ILE A 10 6.92 -31.90 -32.85
N GLY A 11 6.69 -33.20 -33.07
CA GLY A 11 6.36 -33.73 -34.40
C GLY A 11 5.11 -33.07 -34.99
N VAL A 12 5.04 -33.01 -36.33
CA VAL A 12 3.89 -32.44 -37.04
C VAL A 12 2.63 -33.22 -36.69
N VAL A 13 1.59 -32.52 -36.22
CA VAL A 13 0.27 -33.12 -35.95
C VAL A 13 -0.30 -33.66 -37.28
N PRO A 14 -0.64 -34.96 -37.37
CA PRO A 14 -1.20 -35.53 -38.59
C PRO A 14 -2.50 -34.82 -38.99
N GLY A 15 -2.62 -34.49 -40.28
CA GLY A 15 -3.81 -33.83 -40.80
C GLY A 15 -5.06 -34.71 -40.78
N THR A 16 -6.24 -34.09 -40.67
CA THR A 16 -7.55 -34.77 -40.73
C THR A 16 -8.21 -34.61 -42.11
N ALA A 17 -9.35 -35.29 -42.32
CA ALA A 17 -10.09 -35.24 -43.58
C ALA A 17 -10.75 -33.86 -43.85
N ASP A 18 -11.07 -33.09 -42.81
CA ASP A 18 -11.65 -31.76 -42.90
C ASP A 18 -10.90 -30.79 -41.98
N GLN A 19 -10.06 -29.93 -42.57
CA GLN A 19 -9.20 -29.01 -41.85
C GLN A 19 -8.90 -27.75 -42.67
N GLY A 20 -8.76 -26.62 -41.98
CA GLY A 20 -8.14 -25.42 -42.53
C GLY A 20 -6.62 -25.55 -42.53
N LEU A 21 -5.96 -25.13 -43.62
CA LEU A 21 -4.51 -25.11 -43.69
C LEU A 21 -3.97 -23.74 -43.28
N VAL A 22 -3.22 -23.71 -42.17
CA VAL A 22 -2.51 -22.52 -41.71
C VAL A 22 -1.01 -22.75 -41.92
N GLY A 23 -0.34 -21.82 -42.58
CA GLY A 23 1.09 -21.95 -42.83
C GLY A 23 1.70 -20.71 -43.47
N ASP A 24 3.01 -20.77 -43.64
CA ASP A 24 3.80 -19.71 -44.26
C ASP A 24 3.54 -19.62 -45.77
N VAL A 25 3.40 -18.41 -46.31
CA VAL A 25 3.15 -18.13 -47.73
C VAL A 25 4.22 -18.76 -48.63
N VAL A 26 5.47 -18.83 -48.17
CA VAL A 26 6.63 -19.33 -48.92
C VAL A 26 6.76 -20.86 -48.81
N ARG A 27 6.48 -21.44 -47.64
CA ARG A 27 6.72 -22.89 -47.38
C ARG A 27 5.50 -23.77 -47.64
N THR A 28 4.30 -23.20 -47.69
CA THR A 28 3.05 -23.99 -47.75
C THR A 28 2.71 -24.39 -49.18
N ARG A 29 2.94 -25.67 -49.51
CA ARG A 29 2.57 -26.26 -50.79
C ARG A 29 1.15 -26.86 -50.73
N SER A 30 0.14 -26.01 -50.80
CA SER A 30 -1.26 -26.44 -51.04
C SER A 30 -1.57 -26.59 -52.54
N ARG A 31 -2.56 -27.44 -52.84
CA ARG A 31 -3.29 -27.42 -54.13
C ARG A 31 -4.12 -26.13 -54.24
N THR A 32 -4.94 -25.99 -55.27
CA THR A 32 -5.95 -24.92 -55.37
C THR A 32 -6.82 -24.88 -54.11
N VAL A 33 -7.07 -23.67 -53.61
CA VAL A 33 -7.91 -23.42 -52.43
C VAL A 33 -9.15 -22.62 -52.85
N LYS A 34 -10.29 -22.83 -52.19
CA LYS A 34 -11.50 -22.05 -52.49
C LYS A 34 -11.39 -20.63 -51.97
N ALA A 35 -10.96 -20.48 -50.71
CA ALA A 35 -10.74 -19.21 -50.06
C ALA A 35 -9.31 -19.15 -49.50
N LEU A 36 -8.66 -17.99 -49.63
CA LEU A 36 -7.33 -17.73 -49.07
C LEU A 36 -7.40 -16.53 -48.12
N PHE A 37 -6.85 -16.70 -46.92
CA PHE A 37 -6.71 -15.66 -45.91
C PHE A 37 -5.23 -15.33 -45.73
N VAL A 38 -4.83 -14.13 -46.13
CA VAL A 38 -3.50 -13.58 -45.88
C VAL A 38 -3.60 -12.71 -44.64
N VAL A 39 -2.93 -13.12 -43.57
CA VAL A 39 -2.98 -12.45 -42.26
C VAL A 39 -1.66 -11.73 -42.01
N GLY A 40 -1.72 -10.56 -41.37
CA GLY A 40 -0.52 -9.80 -41.02
C GLY A 40 0.19 -9.20 -42.23
N ALA A 41 -0.58 -8.73 -43.22
CA ALA A 41 -0.06 -8.04 -44.40
C ALA A 41 0.41 -6.63 -44.04
N ASN A 42 1.43 -6.54 -43.18
CA ASN A 42 2.03 -5.32 -42.68
C ASN A 42 3.42 -5.08 -43.29
N GLU A 43 3.85 -3.83 -43.35
CA GLU A 43 5.21 -3.46 -43.79
C GLU A 43 6.26 -4.11 -42.87
N GLY A 44 7.35 -4.62 -43.45
CA GLY A 44 8.37 -5.37 -42.72
C GLY A 44 8.00 -6.81 -42.34
N LEU A 45 6.74 -7.22 -42.49
CA LEU A 45 6.30 -8.60 -42.28
C LEU A 45 5.94 -9.31 -43.60
N LEU A 46 5.38 -8.58 -44.56
CA LEU A 46 4.99 -9.14 -45.86
C LEU A 46 5.35 -8.20 -47.03
N PRO A 47 6.30 -8.59 -47.91
CA PRO A 47 7.21 -9.73 -47.79
C PRO A 47 8.19 -9.55 -46.61
N ARG A 48 8.64 -10.65 -46.01
CA ARG A 48 9.64 -10.60 -44.95
C ARG A 48 10.96 -10.05 -45.53
N PRO A 49 11.62 -9.09 -44.86
CA PRO A 49 12.98 -8.70 -45.19
C PRO A 49 13.90 -9.92 -45.10
N GLN A 50 14.80 -10.05 -46.06
CA GLN A 50 15.86 -11.05 -46.01
C GLN A 50 16.99 -10.48 -45.15
N GLU A 51 17.19 -11.06 -43.97
CA GLU A 51 18.33 -10.74 -43.12
C GLU A 51 19.53 -11.59 -43.56
N ASN A 52 20.71 -10.96 -43.64
CA ASN A 52 21.94 -11.68 -43.91
C ASN A 52 22.72 -11.86 -42.60
N ASP A 53 22.32 -12.87 -41.82
CA ASP A 53 22.91 -13.26 -40.53
C ASP A 53 24.02 -14.31 -40.69
N GLY A 54 24.41 -14.61 -41.93
CA GLY A 54 25.45 -15.57 -42.26
C GLY A 54 26.88 -15.06 -42.04
N ILE A 55 27.82 -16.00 -41.94
CA ILE A 55 29.27 -15.69 -41.86
C ILE A 55 29.78 -15.00 -43.15
N ILE A 56 29.12 -15.25 -44.28
CA ILE A 56 29.48 -14.72 -45.60
C ILE A 56 28.49 -13.62 -45.96
N ASP A 57 28.98 -12.40 -46.14
CA ASP A 57 28.13 -11.26 -46.44
C ASP A 57 27.76 -11.18 -47.94
N GLU A 58 26.94 -10.20 -48.33
CA GLU A 58 26.49 -10.06 -49.72
C GLU A 58 27.63 -9.67 -50.68
N ARG A 59 28.64 -8.95 -50.18
CA ARG A 59 29.80 -8.53 -50.97
C ARG A 59 30.69 -9.73 -51.26
N ASP A 60 30.94 -10.57 -50.25
CA ASP A 60 31.70 -11.81 -50.39
C ASP A 60 31.00 -12.78 -51.36
N LEU A 61 29.68 -12.91 -51.27
CA LEU A 61 28.87 -13.72 -52.18
C LEU A 61 29.02 -13.28 -53.64
N LEU A 62 29.01 -11.96 -53.90
CA LEU A 62 29.15 -11.40 -55.25
C LEU A 62 30.56 -11.63 -55.81
N GLU A 63 31.60 -11.42 -54.99
CA GLU A 63 32.99 -11.62 -55.40
C GLU A 63 33.28 -13.09 -55.73
N LEU A 64 32.82 -14.00 -54.88
CA LEU A 64 32.99 -15.44 -55.11
C LEU A 64 32.20 -15.93 -56.34
N LYS A 65 30.99 -15.40 -56.60
CA LYS A 65 30.24 -15.69 -57.83
C LYS A 65 31.00 -15.22 -59.08
N GLN A 66 31.63 -14.05 -59.03
CA GLN A 66 32.45 -13.55 -60.15
C GLN A 66 33.69 -14.42 -60.41
N GLN A 67 34.22 -15.07 -59.37
CA GLN A 67 35.30 -16.05 -59.48
C GLN A 67 34.82 -17.46 -59.89
N GLY A 68 33.53 -17.62 -60.21
CA GLY A 68 32.95 -18.87 -60.72
C GLY A 68 32.45 -19.83 -59.64
N ALA A 69 32.38 -19.43 -58.37
CA ALA A 69 31.82 -20.26 -57.31
C ALA A 69 30.30 -20.38 -57.44
N VAL A 70 29.77 -21.61 -57.31
CA VAL A 70 28.33 -21.86 -57.27
C VAL A 70 27.84 -21.71 -55.83
N LEU A 71 27.32 -20.54 -55.51
CA LEU A 71 26.85 -20.17 -54.17
C LEU A 71 25.32 -20.03 -54.10
N ARG A 72 24.80 -19.98 -52.88
CA ARG A 72 23.37 -19.76 -52.60
C ARG A 72 22.92 -18.40 -53.14
N TYR A 73 21.61 -18.23 -53.29
CA TYR A 73 20.99 -16.97 -53.70
C TYR A 73 21.33 -15.85 -52.71
N GLY A 74 21.65 -14.66 -53.23
CA GLY A 74 21.85 -13.45 -52.42
C GLY A 74 20.52 -12.84 -51.97
N ALA A 75 20.57 -11.81 -51.13
CA ALA A 75 19.38 -11.19 -50.55
C ALA A 75 18.42 -10.64 -51.62
N GLN A 76 18.93 -10.02 -52.68
CA GLN A 76 18.12 -9.52 -53.80
C GLN A 76 17.40 -10.63 -54.58
N GLU A 77 18.09 -11.76 -54.81
CA GLU A 77 17.52 -12.93 -55.50
C GLU A 77 16.46 -13.60 -54.63
N LEU A 78 16.73 -13.80 -53.33
CA LEU A 78 15.77 -14.34 -52.37
C LEU A 78 14.52 -13.46 -52.27
N SER A 79 14.69 -12.13 -52.19
CA SER A 79 13.57 -11.19 -52.20
C SER A 79 12.73 -11.26 -53.50
N ALA A 80 13.37 -11.53 -54.64
CA ALA A 80 12.65 -11.75 -55.90
C ALA A 80 11.86 -13.06 -55.89
N TYR A 81 12.42 -14.13 -55.33
CA TYR A 81 11.73 -15.40 -55.13
C TYR A 81 10.55 -15.26 -54.16
N ASP A 82 10.69 -14.55 -53.03
CA ASP A 82 9.58 -14.32 -52.10
C ASP A 82 8.40 -13.60 -52.76
N ARG A 83 8.68 -12.63 -53.64
CA ARG A 83 7.63 -11.96 -54.43
C ARG A 83 6.94 -12.92 -55.39
N LEU A 84 7.69 -13.83 -56.01
CA LEU A 84 7.13 -14.87 -56.89
C LEU A 84 6.30 -15.88 -56.09
N ASP A 85 6.75 -16.28 -54.92
CA ASP A 85 6.04 -17.20 -54.04
C ASP A 85 4.76 -16.57 -53.50
N LEU A 86 4.80 -15.29 -53.11
CA LEU A 86 3.61 -14.52 -52.76
C LEU A 86 2.61 -14.45 -53.92
N TYR A 87 3.07 -14.14 -55.13
CA TYR A 87 2.21 -14.17 -56.33
C TYR A 87 1.60 -15.56 -56.57
N THR A 88 2.41 -16.60 -56.42
CA THR A 88 1.99 -18.00 -56.59
C THR A 88 0.97 -18.38 -55.52
N ALA A 89 1.14 -17.93 -54.28
CA ALA A 89 0.19 -18.18 -53.20
C ALA A 89 -1.14 -17.48 -53.45
N LEU A 90 -1.11 -16.20 -53.82
CA LEU A 90 -2.30 -15.40 -54.12
C LEU A 90 -3.08 -15.95 -55.33
N SER A 91 -2.41 -16.54 -56.31
CA SER A 91 -3.04 -17.12 -57.51
C SER A 91 -3.64 -18.53 -57.30
N LYS A 92 -3.46 -19.15 -56.12
CA LYS A 92 -4.07 -20.47 -55.82
C LYS A 92 -5.54 -20.42 -55.46
N THR A 93 -6.09 -19.25 -55.14
CA THR A 93 -7.49 -19.13 -54.74
C THR A 93 -8.43 -19.13 -55.95
N THR A 94 -9.52 -19.89 -55.88
CA THR A 94 -10.50 -19.99 -56.98
C THR A 94 -11.80 -19.21 -56.73
N GLN A 95 -12.07 -18.77 -55.49
CA GLN A 95 -13.33 -18.07 -55.16
C GLN A 95 -13.10 -16.77 -54.39
N SER A 96 -12.32 -16.77 -53.32
CA SER A 96 -12.22 -15.60 -52.43
C SER A 96 -10.81 -15.35 -51.91
N LEU A 97 -10.43 -14.08 -51.83
CA LEU A 97 -9.18 -13.62 -51.25
C LEU A 97 -9.48 -12.61 -50.15
N TYR A 98 -8.98 -12.88 -48.95
CA TYR A 98 -9.03 -11.98 -47.80
C TYR A 98 -7.60 -11.60 -47.45
N VAL A 99 -7.35 -10.30 -47.30
CA VAL A 99 -6.04 -9.76 -46.89
C VAL A 99 -6.27 -8.85 -45.70
N SER A 100 -5.76 -9.24 -44.53
CA SER A 100 -5.86 -8.48 -43.30
C SER A 100 -4.50 -7.97 -42.84
N PHE A 101 -4.51 -6.80 -42.20
CA PHE A 101 -3.35 -6.15 -41.62
C PHE A 101 -3.80 -5.45 -40.33
N SER A 102 -2.88 -5.28 -39.39
CA SER A 102 -3.17 -4.59 -38.12
C SER A 102 -2.59 -3.17 -38.14
N TYR A 103 -3.21 -2.22 -37.42
CA TYR A 103 -2.63 -0.89 -37.20
C TYR A 103 -1.72 -0.83 -35.97
N SER A 104 -1.76 -1.85 -35.10
CA SER A 104 -0.88 -1.98 -33.95
C SER A 104 -0.70 -3.45 -33.56
N ASP A 105 0.45 -3.78 -32.98
CA ASP A 105 0.70 -5.05 -32.28
C ASP A 105 0.44 -4.99 -30.77
N GLY A 106 -0.13 -3.87 -30.28
CA GLY A 106 -0.34 -3.57 -28.86
C GLY A 106 0.74 -2.68 -28.25
N SER A 107 1.88 -2.50 -28.92
CA SER A 107 3.02 -1.69 -28.45
C SER A 107 3.48 -0.62 -29.45
N ALA A 108 3.48 -0.94 -30.74
CA ALA A 108 3.90 -0.06 -31.82
C ALA A 108 2.78 0.11 -32.87
N GLU A 109 2.86 1.20 -33.63
CA GLU A 109 2.04 1.39 -34.82
C GLU A 109 2.59 0.55 -35.98
N LEU A 110 1.69 -0.05 -36.75
CA LEU A 110 2.02 -0.88 -37.91
C LEU A 110 1.41 -0.29 -39.18
N ALA A 111 2.20 -0.25 -40.25
CA ALA A 111 1.75 0.17 -41.57
C ALA A 111 1.27 -1.03 -42.40
N PRO A 112 0.28 -0.86 -43.30
CA PRO A 112 -0.10 -1.89 -44.26
C PRO A 112 1.04 -2.20 -45.24
N ALA A 113 1.17 -3.46 -45.63
CA ALA A 113 2.16 -3.87 -46.63
C ALA A 113 1.90 -3.21 -47.99
N PRO A 114 2.94 -2.97 -48.82
CA PRO A 114 2.79 -2.46 -50.19
C PRO A 114 1.85 -3.29 -51.08
N LEU A 115 1.68 -4.58 -50.76
CA LEU A 115 0.72 -5.46 -51.41
C LEU A 115 -0.71 -4.94 -51.30
N VAL A 116 -1.11 -4.40 -50.14
CA VAL A 116 -2.47 -3.93 -49.87
C VAL A 116 -2.83 -2.79 -50.82
N GLU A 117 -1.94 -1.80 -50.97
CA GLU A 117 -2.11 -0.67 -51.89
C GLU A 117 -2.13 -1.10 -53.36
N ARG A 118 -1.40 -2.16 -53.71
CA ARG A 118 -1.44 -2.73 -55.05
C ARG A 118 -2.76 -3.47 -55.32
N LEU A 119 -3.28 -4.21 -54.35
CA LEU A 119 -4.56 -4.90 -54.45
C LEU A 119 -5.73 -3.91 -54.56
N LYS A 120 -5.72 -2.81 -53.80
CA LYS A 120 -6.72 -1.73 -53.95
C LYS A 120 -6.76 -1.16 -55.36
N ARG A 121 -5.59 -1.01 -56.00
CA ARG A 121 -5.49 -0.52 -57.38
C ARG A 121 -5.98 -1.52 -58.43
N ILE A 122 -5.64 -2.80 -58.27
CA ILE A 122 -6.01 -3.86 -59.22
C ILE A 122 -7.50 -4.26 -59.06
N CYS A 123 -8.01 -4.21 -57.83
CA CYS A 123 -9.36 -4.58 -57.48
C CYS A 123 -10.10 -3.37 -56.86
N PRO A 124 -10.48 -2.35 -57.66
CA PRO A 124 -11.10 -1.14 -57.13
C PRO A 124 -12.45 -1.38 -56.44
N ASN A 125 -13.12 -2.49 -56.76
CA ASN A 125 -14.38 -2.91 -56.13
C ASN A 125 -14.18 -3.78 -54.88
N ALA A 126 -12.96 -3.90 -54.35
CA ALA A 126 -12.69 -4.67 -53.15
C ALA A 126 -13.39 -4.05 -51.93
N VAL A 127 -14.09 -4.89 -51.15
CA VAL A 127 -14.77 -4.46 -49.93
C VAL A 127 -13.74 -4.37 -48.80
N ILE A 128 -13.57 -3.18 -48.24
CA ILE A 128 -12.73 -2.95 -47.06
C ILE A 128 -13.61 -3.04 -45.82
N LYS A 129 -13.20 -3.88 -44.86
CA LYS A 129 -13.81 -3.99 -43.53
C LYS A 129 -12.81 -3.59 -42.47
N THR A 130 -13.30 -3.01 -41.37
CA THR A 130 -12.49 -2.60 -40.22
C THR A 130 -13.18 -3.02 -38.93
N ASP A 131 -12.41 -3.42 -37.94
CA ASP A 131 -12.82 -3.70 -36.57
C ASP A 131 -12.56 -2.52 -35.61
N LEU A 132 -11.99 -1.41 -36.12
CA LEU A 132 -11.76 -0.18 -35.37
C LEU A 132 -13.07 0.54 -35.00
N GLU A 133 -14.09 0.41 -35.84
CA GLU A 133 -15.40 0.99 -35.58
C GLU A 133 -16.32 -0.02 -34.92
N SER A 134 -17.02 0.40 -33.87
CA SER A 134 -18.06 -0.41 -33.25
C SER A 134 -19.21 -0.59 -34.23
N THR A 135 -19.26 -1.73 -34.90
CA THR A 135 -20.39 -2.14 -35.73
C THR A 135 -21.51 -2.68 -34.85
N ASP A 136 -22.77 -2.62 -35.30
CA ASP A 136 -23.91 -3.35 -34.70
C ASP A 136 -23.99 -4.80 -35.24
N GLU A 137 -22.87 -5.35 -35.73
CA GLU A 137 -22.84 -6.73 -36.25
C GLU A 137 -23.23 -7.73 -35.16
N LEU A 138 -24.09 -8.67 -35.55
CA LEU A 138 -24.46 -9.80 -34.72
C LEU A 138 -23.33 -10.85 -34.71
N PRO A 139 -23.13 -11.55 -33.57
CA PRO A 139 -22.13 -12.59 -33.46
C PRO A 139 -22.49 -13.79 -34.34
N ASP A 140 -21.46 -14.47 -34.81
CA ASP A 140 -21.51 -15.71 -35.59
C ASP A 140 -21.44 -16.97 -34.71
N CYS A 141 -21.08 -16.83 -33.44
CA CYS A 141 -21.02 -17.93 -32.47
C CYS A 141 -21.28 -17.45 -31.03
N ASP A 142 -21.61 -18.39 -30.14
CA ASP A 142 -21.93 -18.10 -28.74
C ASP A 142 -20.76 -17.49 -27.96
N ALA A 143 -19.53 -17.93 -28.23
CA ALA A 143 -18.34 -17.37 -27.58
C ALA A 143 -18.17 -15.88 -27.91
N ARG A 144 -18.35 -15.51 -29.18
CA ARG A 144 -18.33 -14.10 -29.61
C ARG A 144 -19.52 -13.32 -29.04
N ALA A 145 -20.69 -13.93 -28.95
CA ALA A 145 -21.87 -13.32 -28.36
C ALA A 145 -21.62 -12.93 -26.88
N LEU A 146 -21.00 -13.81 -26.10
CA LEU A 146 -20.64 -13.54 -24.70
C LEU A 146 -19.61 -12.39 -24.58
N THR A 147 -18.58 -12.38 -25.43
CA THR A 147 -17.57 -11.32 -25.43
C THR A 147 -18.17 -9.97 -25.80
N LEU A 148 -19.02 -9.92 -26.84
CA LEU A 148 -19.73 -8.70 -27.25
C LEU A 148 -20.69 -8.23 -26.16
N LEU A 149 -21.44 -9.12 -25.52
CA LEU A 149 -22.33 -8.77 -24.43
C LEU A 149 -21.57 -8.09 -23.28
N ALA A 150 -20.43 -8.64 -22.86
CA ALA A 150 -19.62 -8.06 -21.80
C ALA A 150 -19.07 -6.67 -22.16
N SER A 151 -18.64 -6.49 -23.42
CA SER A 151 -18.17 -5.19 -23.94
C SER A 151 -19.30 -4.16 -23.98
N ASP A 152 -20.46 -4.55 -24.50
CA ASP A 152 -21.63 -3.68 -24.65
C ASP A 152 -22.20 -3.26 -23.29
N LEU A 153 -22.27 -4.18 -22.31
CA LEU A 153 -22.66 -3.85 -20.94
C LEU A 153 -21.70 -2.85 -20.27
N ARG A 154 -20.39 -3.04 -20.46
CA ARG A 154 -19.37 -2.11 -19.94
C ARG A 154 -19.49 -0.74 -20.59
N ARG A 155 -19.72 -0.68 -21.90
CA ARG A 155 -19.88 0.57 -22.64
C ARG A 155 -21.16 1.29 -22.22
N TYR A 156 -22.25 0.57 -22.02
CA TYR A 156 -23.48 1.12 -21.48
C TYR A 156 -23.27 1.73 -20.09
N GLN A 157 -22.56 1.01 -19.20
CA GLN A 157 -22.25 1.50 -17.85
C GLN A 157 -21.36 2.74 -17.86
N LYS A 158 -20.33 2.78 -18.71
CA LYS A 158 -19.31 3.84 -18.72
C LYS A 158 -19.75 5.08 -19.51
N ASP A 159 -20.29 4.86 -20.70
CA ASP A 159 -20.54 5.92 -21.69
C ASP A 159 -22.04 6.21 -21.87
N GLY A 160 -22.93 5.42 -21.27
CA GLY A 160 -24.38 5.52 -21.46
C GLY A 160 -24.86 5.07 -22.85
N VAL A 161 -23.96 4.53 -23.68
CA VAL A 161 -24.26 4.11 -25.05
C VAL A 161 -24.81 2.69 -25.03
N CYS A 162 -26.03 2.50 -25.51
CA CYS A 162 -26.67 1.19 -25.66
C CYS A 162 -26.63 0.77 -27.14
N PRO A 163 -25.76 -0.19 -27.54
CA PRO A 163 -25.77 -0.72 -28.89
C PRO A 163 -27.09 -1.43 -29.22
N ASN A 164 -27.54 -1.37 -30.47
CA ASN A 164 -28.84 -1.94 -30.85
C ASN A 164 -28.88 -3.46 -30.70
N ARG A 165 -27.73 -4.12 -30.78
CA ARG A 165 -27.62 -5.57 -30.57
C ARG A 165 -27.72 -6.00 -29.11
N LEU A 166 -27.50 -5.11 -28.13
CA LEU A 166 -27.40 -5.48 -26.71
C LEU A 166 -28.68 -6.18 -26.20
N PRO A 167 -29.90 -5.68 -26.45
CA PRO A 167 -31.13 -6.38 -26.06
C PRO A 167 -31.27 -7.77 -26.70
N ALA A 168 -30.90 -7.90 -27.98
CA ALA A 168 -30.98 -9.17 -28.70
C ALA A 168 -29.98 -10.20 -28.15
N LEU A 169 -28.75 -9.77 -27.82
CA LEU A 169 -27.74 -10.63 -27.19
C LEU A 169 -28.17 -11.09 -25.81
N LEU A 170 -28.75 -10.19 -25.01
CA LEU A 170 -29.27 -10.51 -23.69
C LEU A 170 -30.36 -11.58 -23.75
N GLU A 171 -31.38 -11.39 -24.59
CA GLU A 171 -32.47 -12.35 -24.74
C GLU A 171 -31.97 -13.71 -25.27
N TYR A 172 -31.12 -13.69 -26.30
CA TYR A 172 -30.57 -14.91 -26.90
C TYR A 172 -29.73 -15.73 -25.89
N LEU A 173 -28.80 -15.09 -25.19
CA LEU A 173 -27.91 -15.79 -24.24
C LEU A 173 -28.62 -16.15 -22.94
N ARG A 174 -29.66 -15.40 -22.54
CA ARG A 174 -30.47 -15.74 -21.36
C ARG A 174 -31.42 -16.90 -21.64
N GLY A 175 -31.86 -17.07 -22.89
CA GLY A 175 -32.70 -18.18 -23.33
C GLY A 175 -32.00 -19.55 -23.32
N LYS A 176 -30.67 -19.58 -23.24
CA LYS A 176 -29.86 -20.81 -23.20
C LYS A 176 -29.49 -21.20 -21.77
N ALA A 177 -29.71 -22.47 -21.42
CA ALA A 177 -29.46 -22.98 -20.07
C ALA A 177 -27.98 -22.88 -19.67
N GLU A 178 -27.07 -23.06 -20.63
CA GLU A 178 -25.62 -23.08 -20.41
C GLU A 178 -25.06 -21.69 -20.09
N THR A 179 -25.64 -20.63 -20.63
CA THR A 179 -25.13 -19.25 -20.49
C THR A 179 -25.93 -18.39 -19.53
N ARG A 180 -27.18 -18.78 -19.21
CA ARG A 180 -28.10 -17.96 -18.40
C ARG A 180 -27.51 -17.47 -17.09
N THR A 181 -26.91 -18.35 -16.28
CA THR A 181 -26.35 -17.98 -14.97
C THR A 181 -25.22 -16.96 -15.11
N LEU A 182 -24.38 -17.10 -16.14
CA LEU A 182 -23.29 -16.16 -16.40
C LEU A 182 -23.83 -14.80 -16.84
N VAL A 183 -24.84 -14.77 -17.71
CA VAL A 183 -25.48 -13.55 -18.20
C VAL A 183 -26.18 -12.80 -17.07
N GLU A 184 -26.92 -13.50 -16.21
CA GLU A 184 -27.59 -12.90 -15.05
C GLU A 184 -26.55 -12.28 -14.10
N ARG A 185 -25.43 -12.97 -13.86
CA ARG A 185 -24.32 -12.42 -13.09
C ARG A 185 -23.67 -11.21 -13.76
N MET A 186 -23.45 -11.24 -15.08
CA MET A 186 -22.90 -10.08 -15.81
C MET A 186 -23.82 -8.85 -15.70
N LEU A 187 -25.13 -9.05 -15.79
CA LEU A 187 -26.11 -7.99 -15.59
C LEU A 187 -26.06 -7.42 -14.18
N GLU A 188 -26.12 -8.29 -13.16
CA GLU A 188 -26.04 -7.89 -11.75
C GLU A 188 -24.77 -7.09 -11.46
N GLU A 189 -23.61 -7.58 -11.88
CA GLU A 189 -22.33 -6.92 -11.68
C GLU A 189 -22.26 -5.58 -12.45
N SER A 190 -22.79 -5.52 -13.67
CA SER A 190 -22.83 -4.28 -14.47
C SER A 190 -23.76 -3.20 -13.87
N ALA A 191 -24.84 -3.63 -13.19
CA ALA A 191 -25.75 -2.75 -12.48
C ALA A 191 -25.27 -2.42 -11.06
N SER A 192 -24.35 -3.22 -10.52
CA SER A 192 -23.84 -3.04 -9.16
C SER A 192 -23.08 -1.72 -9.03
N ARG A 193 -23.33 -1.03 -7.92
CA ARG A 193 -22.53 0.12 -7.51
C ARG A 193 -21.64 -0.30 -6.35
N PHE A 194 -20.50 0.35 -6.22
CA PHE A 194 -19.69 0.20 -5.02
C PHE A 194 -20.42 0.93 -3.88
N GLY A 195 -21.27 0.18 -3.17
CA GLY A 195 -22.13 0.72 -2.11
C GLY A 195 -21.65 0.36 -0.71
N GLU A 196 -22.43 0.78 0.28
CA GLU A 196 -22.26 0.37 1.67
C GLU A 196 -22.35 -1.15 1.80
N ARG A 197 -21.42 -1.73 2.54
CA ARG A 197 -21.35 -3.17 2.79
C ARG A 197 -21.34 -3.41 4.28
N SER A 198 -22.14 -4.38 4.70
CA SER A 198 -22.19 -4.85 6.09
C SER A 198 -22.25 -6.36 6.12
N ILE A 199 -21.52 -6.97 7.06
CA ILE A 199 -21.68 -8.38 7.41
C ILE A 199 -22.92 -8.62 8.29
N GLY A 200 -23.55 -7.54 8.78
CA GLY A 200 -24.65 -7.56 9.72
C GLY A 200 -24.19 -7.79 11.17
N GLU A 201 -25.02 -7.34 12.11
CA GLU A 201 -24.71 -7.37 13.54
C GLU A 201 -24.46 -8.79 14.07
N GLN A 202 -25.29 -9.77 13.68
CA GLN A 202 -25.13 -11.16 14.15
C GLN A 202 -23.79 -11.78 13.72
N ALA A 203 -23.36 -11.52 12.49
CA ALA A 203 -22.08 -12.00 12.00
C ALA A 203 -20.92 -11.26 12.67
N ALA A 204 -21.04 -9.94 12.83
CA ALA A 204 -20.05 -9.12 13.54
C ALA A 204 -19.84 -9.59 14.99
N LEU A 205 -20.92 -9.91 15.69
CA LEU A 205 -20.87 -10.47 17.04
C LEU A 205 -20.23 -11.85 17.11
N SER A 206 -20.47 -12.67 16.08
CA SER A 206 -19.87 -14.01 16.00
C SER A 206 -18.38 -13.95 15.67
N LEU A 207 -17.99 -13.02 14.78
CA LEU A 207 -16.60 -12.85 14.34
C LEU A 207 -15.72 -12.14 15.36
N TYR A 208 -16.19 -11.03 15.90
CA TYR A 208 -15.40 -10.23 16.83
C TYR A 208 -15.55 -10.71 18.28
N GLY A 209 -16.67 -11.38 18.60
CA GLY A 209 -16.97 -11.86 19.95
C GLY A 209 -17.71 -10.83 20.80
N ARG A 210 -17.99 -11.19 22.06
CA ARG A 210 -18.83 -10.41 22.99
C ARG A 210 -18.04 -9.47 23.92
N SER A 211 -16.79 -9.79 24.20
CA SER A 211 -15.87 -9.03 25.05
C SER A 211 -14.53 -8.95 24.31
N VAL A 212 -14.54 -8.24 23.19
CA VAL A 212 -13.39 -8.28 22.28
C VAL A 212 -12.22 -7.58 22.95
N PRO A 213 -11.04 -8.23 23.08
CA PRO A 213 -9.82 -7.51 23.40
C PRO A 213 -9.60 -6.49 22.29
N MET A 214 -9.85 -5.22 22.62
CA MET A 214 -9.65 -4.11 21.71
C MET A 214 -8.36 -3.40 22.08
N SER A 215 -7.66 -2.90 21.06
CA SER A 215 -6.49 -2.04 21.22
C SER A 215 -6.76 -0.72 20.51
N ALA A 216 -6.04 0.34 20.90
CA ALA A 216 -6.09 1.61 20.19
C ALA A 216 -5.77 1.44 18.69
N SER A 217 -4.73 0.65 18.37
CA SER A 217 -4.35 0.34 16.99
C SER A 217 -5.44 -0.36 16.17
N ARG A 218 -6.28 -1.19 16.81
CA ARG A 218 -7.41 -1.86 16.13
C ARG A 218 -8.55 -0.88 15.82
N LEU A 219 -8.82 0.06 16.73
CA LEU A 219 -9.79 1.14 16.51
C LEU A 219 -9.32 2.06 15.37
N GLU A 220 -8.06 2.49 15.42
CA GLU A 220 -7.44 3.29 14.37
C GLU A 220 -7.45 2.57 13.02
N SER A 221 -7.19 1.25 12.99
CA SER A 221 -7.28 0.45 11.76
C SER A 221 -8.68 0.47 11.15
N PHE A 222 -9.74 0.39 11.96
CA PHE A 222 -11.11 0.50 11.48
C PHE A 222 -11.41 1.90 10.93
N ASN A 223 -11.01 2.95 11.66
CA ASN A 223 -11.20 4.34 11.23
C ASN A 223 -10.37 4.69 9.97
N ASN A 224 -9.23 4.03 9.75
CA ASN A 224 -8.50 4.14 8.50
C ASN A 224 -9.30 3.52 7.35
N CYS A 225 -9.77 2.27 7.48
CA CYS A 225 -10.66 1.63 6.52
C CYS A 225 -11.40 0.42 7.14
N PRO A 226 -12.75 0.42 7.18
CA PRO A 226 -13.52 -0.69 7.74
C PRO A 226 -13.26 -2.02 7.03
N PHE A 227 -13.10 -2.02 5.70
CA PHE A 227 -12.79 -3.24 4.95
C PHE A 227 -11.40 -3.82 5.30
N GLN A 228 -10.38 -2.98 5.46
CA GLN A 228 -9.05 -3.43 5.90
C GLN A 228 -9.14 -4.09 7.28
N HIS A 229 -9.87 -3.47 8.20
CA HIS A 229 -10.11 -4.05 9.52
C HIS A 229 -10.84 -5.40 9.44
N PHE A 230 -11.88 -5.50 8.62
CA PHE A 230 -12.62 -6.75 8.42
C PHE A 230 -11.72 -7.87 7.91
N VAL A 231 -10.88 -7.62 6.91
CA VAL A 231 -9.96 -8.65 6.37
C VAL A 231 -8.90 -9.04 7.40
N ARG A 232 -8.30 -8.06 8.08
CA ARG A 232 -7.23 -8.31 9.06
C ARG A 232 -7.72 -9.00 10.34
N TYR A 233 -8.80 -8.52 10.92
CA TYR A 233 -9.27 -8.93 12.26
C TYR A 233 -10.55 -9.76 12.24
N GLY A 234 -11.37 -9.66 11.18
CA GLY A 234 -12.55 -10.50 11.00
C GLY A 234 -12.18 -11.83 10.36
N LEU A 235 -11.62 -11.78 9.14
CA LEU A 235 -11.18 -12.99 8.43
C LEU A 235 -9.87 -13.56 8.98
N GLY A 236 -9.07 -12.75 9.65
CA GLY A 236 -7.75 -13.16 10.14
C GLY A 236 -6.76 -13.43 9.00
N ALA A 237 -6.94 -12.76 7.85
CA ALA A 237 -6.07 -12.94 6.70
C ALA A 237 -4.67 -12.37 7.01
N LYS A 238 -3.66 -13.20 6.81
CA LYS A 238 -2.26 -12.87 6.99
C LYS A 238 -1.55 -12.94 5.66
N GLU A 239 -0.60 -12.03 5.46
CA GLU A 239 0.33 -12.16 4.35
C GLU A 239 1.19 -13.42 4.52
N THR A 240 1.70 -13.92 3.39
CA THR A 240 2.71 -14.97 3.40
C THR A 240 3.94 -14.44 4.10
N LEU A 241 4.40 -15.13 5.13
CA LEU A 241 5.64 -14.78 5.81
C LEU A 241 6.81 -15.05 4.86
N GLU A 242 7.50 -14.00 4.47
CA GLU A 242 8.75 -14.08 3.73
C GLU A 242 9.92 -13.98 4.70
N TYR A 243 11.01 -14.69 4.43
CA TYR A 243 12.23 -14.62 5.24
C TYR A 243 13.02 -13.34 4.90
N THR A 244 12.52 -12.21 5.38
CA THR A 244 13.04 -10.86 5.11
C THR A 244 12.75 -9.94 6.29
N GLU A 245 13.66 -9.00 6.55
CA GLU A 245 13.50 -7.96 7.55
C GLU A 245 12.58 -6.83 7.02
N ARG A 246 11.39 -6.67 7.59
CA ARG A 246 10.43 -5.61 7.19
C ARG A 246 10.55 -4.40 8.11
N MET A 247 10.06 -3.25 7.65
CA MET A 247 10.04 -2.02 8.45
C MET A 247 9.32 -2.16 9.80
N VAL A 248 8.25 -2.96 9.87
CA VAL A 248 7.51 -3.20 11.13
C VAL A 248 8.38 -3.97 12.12
N ASP A 249 9.14 -4.93 11.63
CA ASP A 249 10.02 -5.77 12.45
C ASP A 249 11.16 -4.92 13.04
N LEU A 250 11.66 -3.92 12.31
CA LEU A 250 12.62 -2.94 12.83
C LEU A 250 12.07 -2.14 14.03
N GLY A 251 10.77 -1.79 13.99
CA GLY A 251 10.11 -1.13 15.10
C GLY A 251 10.17 -1.99 16.36
N GLU A 252 9.77 -3.27 16.24
CA GLU A 252 9.80 -4.23 17.36
C GLU A 252 11.21 -4.38 17.94
N PHE A 253 12.25 -4.42 17.10
CA PHE A 253 13.64 -4.43 17.54
C PHE A 253 13.99 -3.20 18.40
N PHE A 254 13.59 -2.00 17.97
CA PHE A 254 13.85 -0.77 18.72
C PHE A 254 13.11 -0.73 20.06
N HIS A 255 11.85 -1.14 20.10
CA HIS A 255 11.09 -1.22 21.37
C HIS A 255 11.78 -2.18 22.34
N ALA A 256 12.14 -3.39 21.88
CA ALA A 256 12.82 -4.39 22.71
C ALA A 256 14.18 -3.90 23.23
N ALA A 257 14.97 -3.24 22.38
CA ALA A 257 16.28 -2.72 22.78
C ALA A 257 16.17 -1.58 23.81
N LEU A 258 15.25 -0.63 23.62
CA LEU A 258 15.06 0.49 24.55
C LEU A 258 14.39 0.05 25.86
N GLU A 259 13.47 -0.91 25.81
CA GLU A 259 12.93 -1.59 26.99
C GLU A 259 14.07 -2.24 27.80
N ALA A 260 14.90 -3.06 27.14
CA ALA A 260 16.02 -3.75 27.79
C ALA A 260 17.02 -2.76 28.40
N PHE A 261 17.32 -1.65 27.71
CA PHE A 261 18.17 -0.59 28.24
C PHE A 261 17.59 0.04 29.52
N VAL A 262 16.32 0.47 29.49
CA VAL A 262 15.68 1.10 30.66
C VAL A 262 15.59 0.12 31.83
N ASN A 263 15.24 -1.14 31.57
CA ASN A 263 15.20 -2.19 32.58
C ASN A 263 16.58 -2.43 33.20
N ALA A 264 17.64 -2.56 32.39
CA ALA A 264 18.99 -2.78 32.88
C ALA A 264 19.50 -1.62 33.75
N VAL A 265 19.24 -0.36 33.38
CA VAL A 265 19.62 0.81 34.19
C VAL A 265 18.86 0.81 35.53
N ASN A 266 17.56 0.51 35.52
CA ASN A 266 16.72 0.45 36.71
C ASN A 266 17.10 -0.72 37.64
N GLU A 267 17.36 -1.91 37.11
CA GLU A 267 17.78 -3.10 37.85
C GLU A 267 19.15 -2.90 38.52
N LYS A 268 20.07 -2.23 37.83
CA LYS A 268 21.37 -1.81 38.39
C LYS A 268 21.25 -0.66 39.40
N GLN A 269 20.04 -0.12 39.61
CA GLN A 269 19.76 1.00 40.51
C GLN A 269 20.63 2.24 40.22
N LEU A 270 20.96 2.45 38.95
CA LEU A 270 21.75 3.61 38.53
C LEU A 270 20.85 4.86 38.57
N ASN A 271 21.40 5.97 39.06
CA ASN A 271 20.68 7.22 39.08
C ASN A 271 20.70 7.86 37.67
N TRP A 272 19.53 7.92 37.03
CA TRP A 272 19.36 8.52 35.70
C TRP A 272 19.92 9.93 35.58
N LYS A 273 19.88 10.74 36.65
CA LYS A 273 20.44 12.11 36.65
C LYS A 273 21.96 12.15 36.64
N LEU A 274 22.61 11.08 37.09
CA LEU A 274 24.07 10.98 37.20
C LEU A 274 24.66 10.01 36.17
N LEU A 275 23.83 9.42 35.31
CA LEU A 275 24.26 8.47 34.29
C LEU A 275 25.05 9.20 33.20
N SER A 276 26.34 8.88 33.07
CA SER A 276 27.18 9.43 32.01
C SER A 276 26.87 8.77 30.65
N ASP A 277 27.24 9.44 29.56
CA ASP A 277 27.03 8.95 28.21
C ASP A 277 27.80 7.63 27.98
N GLU A 278 29.02 7.52 28.52
CA GLU A 278 29.84 6.31 28.43
C GLU A 278 29.19 5.13 29.18
N MET A 279 28.61 5.39 30.36
CA MET A 279 27.93 4.35 31.14
C MET A 279 26.63 3.91 30.44
N ALA A 280 25.87 4.85 29.88
CA ALA A 280 24.67 4.54 29.12
C ALA A 280 24.99 3.66 27.89
N LEU A 281 26.06 3.98 27.16
CA LEU A 281 26.54 3.17 26.03
C LEU A 281 27.02 1.79 26.50
N ALA A 282 27.76 1.71 27.60
CA ALA A 282 28.22 0.42 28.15
C ALA A 282 27.05 -0.50 28.51
N VAL A 283 26.00 0.03 29.15
CA VAL A 283 24.78 -0.74 29.45
C VAL A 283 24.05 -1.15 28.16
N THR A 284 23.99 -0.27 27.17
CA THR A 284 23.36 -0.57 25.86
C THR A 284 24.09 -1.71 25.15
N ASP A 285 25.43 -1.66 25.12
CA ASP A 285 26.27 -2.68 24.48
C ASP A 285 26.21 -4.04 25.18
N GLU A 286 25.95 -4.04 26.49
CA GLU A 286 25.75 -5.26 27.28
C GLU A 286 24.43 -5.97 26.93
N ILE A 287 23.34 -5.22 26.68
CA ILE A 287 22.03 -5.82 26.40
C ILE A 287 21.82 -6.21 24.94
N LEU A 288 22.51 -5.55 23.99
CA LEU A 288 22.29 -5.71 22.56
C LEU A 288 22.46 -7.16 22.05
N PRO A 289 23.47 -7.94 22.47
CA PRO A 289 23.65 -9.31 21.98
C PRO A 289 22.43 -10.21 22.20
N SER A 290 21.74 -10.10 23.34
CA SER A 290 20.52 -10.90 23.62
C SER A 290 19.37 -10.47 22.72
N VAL A 291 19.16 -9.16 22.60
CA VAL A 291 18.09 -8.58 21.77
C VAL A 291 18.26 -8.96 20.30
N ILE A 292 19.50 -8.93 19.78
CA ILE A 292 19.81 -9.31 18.40
C ILE A 292 19.56 -10.80 18.16
N ALA A 293 19.90 -11.66 19.11
CA ALA A 293 19.72 -13.11 18.98
C ALA A 293 18.25 -13.52 19.01
N GLU A 294 17.42 -12.82 19.79
CA GLU A 294 15.98 -13.07 19.90
C GLU A 294 15.17 -12.49 18.72
N HIS A 295 15.69 -11.44 18.07
CA HIS A 295 15.02 -10.77 16.96
C HIS A 295 14.96 -11.62 15.69
N ASN A 296 13.76 -11.93 15.20
CA ASN A 296 13.51 -12.60 13.92
C ASN A 296 14.41 -13.83 13.65
N TYR A 297 14.65 -14.65 14.68
CA TYR A 297 15.51 -15.83 14.59
C TYR A 297 16.96 -15.53 14.14
N GLY A 298 17.46 -14.34 14.41
CA GLY A 298 18.84 -13.94 14.09
C GLY A 298 19.10 -13.61 12.63
N ILE A 299 18.05 -13.35 11.81
CA ILE A 299 18.16 -13.02 10.38
C ILE A 299 19.19 -11.90 10.08
N LEU A 300 19.36 -10.97 11.03
CA LEU A 300 20.29 -9.86 10.94
C LEU A 300 21.78 -10.29 10.89
N LEU A 301 22.08 -11.54 11.24
CA LEU A 301 23.44 -12.11 11.26
C LEU A 301 23.76 -13.00 10.05
N ASP A 302 22.77 -13.33 9.22
CA ASP A 302 22.87 -14.39 8.21
C ASP A 302 23.79 -14.06 7.02
N ASN A 303 23.93 -12.79 6.66
CA ASN A 303 24.79 -12.37 5.56
C ASN A 303 25.33 -10.96 5.75
N GLU A 304 26.35 -10.60 4.95
CA GLU A 304 27.04 -9.31 5.07
C GLU A 304 26.14 -8.09 4.85
N ARG A 305 25.13 -8.19 3.99
CA ARG A 305 24.14 -7.12 3.80
C ARG A 305 23.31 -6.93 5.07
N GLN A 306 22.86 -8.01 5.70
CA GLN A 306 22.08 -7.94 6.93
C GLN A 306 22.92 -7.46 8.12
N LYS A 307 24.20 -7.84 8.20
CA LYS A 307 25.14 -7.30 9.19
C LYS A 307 25.35 -5.79 9.04
N ALA A 308 25.38 -5.28 7.80
CA ALA A 308 25.44 -3.84 7.55
C ALA A 308 24.15 -3.13 8.02
N THR A 309 22.97 -3.73 7.79
CA THR A 309 21.71 -3.23 8.37
C THR A 309 21.76 -3.25 9.90
N LEU A 310 22.20 -4.36 10.50
CA LEU A 310 22.34 -4.49 11.94
C LEU A 310 23.24 -3.41 12.54
N PHE A 311 24.35 -3.07 11.88
CA PHE A 311 25.22 -1.98 12.32
C PHE A 311 24.46 -0.65 12.44
N LEU A 312 23.63 -0.31 11.45
CA LEU A 312 22.81 0.91 11.47
C LEU A 312 21.73 0.88 12.58
N LEU A 313 21.13 -0.30 12.81
CA LEU A 313 20.15 -0.47 13.88
C LEU A 313 20.78 -0.31 15.26
N VAL A 314 21.94 -0.93 15.49
CA VAL A 314 22.72 -0.80 16.73
C VAL A 314 23.09 0.66 16.98
N GLU A 315 23.57 1.37 15.96
CA GLU A 315 23.92 2.78 16.10
C GLU A 315 22.69 3.64 16.42
N THR A 316 21.56 3.36 15.77
CA THR A 316 20.28 4.03 16.06
C THR A 316 19.84 3.80 17.51
N VAL A 317 19.98 2.57 18.03
CA VAL A 317 19.68 2.24 19.44
C VAL A 317 20.60 3.01 20.38
N ARG A 318 21.92 3.04 20.13
CA ARG A 318 22.89 3.77 20.96
C ARG A 318 22.57 5.26 21.04
N GLN A 319 22.30 5.90 19.91
CA GLN A 319 21.92 7.32 19.87
C GLN A 319 20.59 7.56 20.61
N SER A 320 19.63 6.65 20.46
CA SER A 320 18.35 6.74 21.16
C SER A 320 18.50 6.57 22.68
N ALA A 321 19.36 5.65 23.13
CA ALA A 321 19.67 5.46 24.56
C ALA A 321 20.37 6.67 25.18
N LEU A 322 21.31 7.28 24.45
CA LEU A 322 21.94 8.55 24.83
C LEU A 322 20.90 9.67 24.93
N ALA A 323 20.01 9.78 23.94
CA ALA A 323 18.93 10.77 23.96
C ALA A 323 17.99 10.58 25.16
N VAL A 324 17.56 9.35 25.44
CA VAL A 324 16.79 9.02 26.66
C VAL A 324 17.53 9.49 27.92
N THR A 325 18.82 9.19 28.01
CA THR A 325 19.65 9.55 29.17
C THR A 325 19.77 11.06 29.32
N ARG A 326 19.99 11.81 28.23
CA ARG A 326 20.04 13.28 28.22
C ARG A 326 18.70 13.90 28.65
N GLN A 327 17.58 13.39 28.11
CA GLN A 327 16.24 13.85 28.47
C GLN A 327 15.93 13.67 29.95
N LEU A 328 16.28 12.52 30.54
CA LEU A 328 16.04 12.23 31.95
C LEU A 328 16.95 13.05 32.87
N ARG A 329 18.20 13.32 32.47
CA ARG A 329 19.12 14.21 33.21
C ARG A 329 18.66 15.66 33.27
N ALA A 330 17.97 16.14 32.23
CA ALA A 330 17.51 17.53 32.15
C ALA A 330 16.41 17.86 33.18
N GLY A 331 15.63 16.86 33.60
CA GLY A 331 14.46 17.03 34.45
C GLY A 331 14.50 16.22 35.74
N ASN A 332 13.31 16.00 36.31
CA ASN A 332 13.04 15.21 37.52
C ASN A 332 12.14 14.00 37.24
N PHE A 333 11.79 13.75 35.98
CA PHE A 333 11.11 12.52 35.58
C PHE A 333 12.07 11.33 35.63
N GLU A 334 11.55 10.20 36.09
CA GLU A 334 12.24 8.91 36.08
C GLU A 334 11.32 7.84 35.47
N PRO A 335 11.85 6.87 34.70
CA PRO A 335 11.05 5.77 34.15
C PRO A 335 10.45 4.93 35.28
N ALA A 336 9.13 4.93 35.38
CA ALA A 336 8.37 4.17 36.38
C ALA A 336 8.06 2.75 35.91
N ALA A 337 7.75 2.60 34.62
CA ALA A 337 7.44 1.33 33.99
C ALA A 337 7.74 1.41 32.48
N THR A 338 8.14 0.28 31.91
CA THR A 338 8.28 0.04 30.47
C THR A 338 7.34 -1.08 30.06
N GLU A 339 6.92 -1.08 28.79
CA GLU A 339 6.04 -2.10 28.23
C GLU A 339 4.79 -2.36 29.11
N ALA A 340 4.30 -1.30 29.74
CA ALA A 340 3.30 -1.32 30.80
C ALA A 340 1.94 -1.72 30.23
N ARG A 341 1.42 -2.86 30.69
CA ARG A 341 0.17 -3.43 30.20
C ARG A 341 -1.03 -2.86 30.96
N PHE A 342 -2.07 -2.51 30.22
CA PHE A 342 -3.39 -2.20 30.77
C PHE A 342 -4.43 -3.13 30.15
N GLY A 343 -5.38 -3.60 30.96
CA GLY A 343 -6.30 -4.65 30.54
C GLY A 343 -6.88 -5.46 31.70
N VAL A 344 -7.71 -6.44 31.36
CA VAL A 344 -8.27 -7.37 32.36
C VAL A 344 -7.12 -8.16 33.01
N GLY A 345 -7.00 -8.09 34.34
CA GLY A 345 -5.97 -8.78 35.10
C GLY A 345 -4.56 -8.20 34.94
N GLN A 346 -4.42 -6.98 34.42
CA GLN A 346 -3.14 -6.27 34.26
C GLN A 346 -2.92 -5.23 35.36
N PRO A 347 -1.69 -4.72 35.56
CA PRO A 347 -1.40 -3.70 36.58
C PRO A 347 -2.24 -2.43 36.44
N PHE A 348 -2.52 -2.02 35.20
CA PHE A 348 -3.42 -0.92 34.90
C PHE A 348 -4.79 -1.46 34.42
N PRO A 349 -5.91 -0.87 34.84
CA PRO A 349 -7.24 -1.35 34.47
C PRO A 349 -7.52 -1.13 32.97
N PRO A 350 -8.42 -1.94 32.35
CA PRO A 350 -8.86 -1.69 30.99
C PRO A 350 -9.69 -0.39 30.92
N ILE A 351 -9.67 0.25 29.76
CA ILE A 351 -10.63 1.32 29.47
C ILE A 351 -11.96 0.66 29.15
N ARG A 352 -13.01 1.07 29.87
CA ARG A 352 -14.37 0.53 29.73
C ARG A 352 -15.23 1.46 28.89
N PHE A 353 -15.86 0.88 27.89
CA PHE A 353 -16.81 1.57 27.02
C PHE A 353 -18.18 0.91 27.14
N ALA A 354 -19.20 1.71 27.41
CA ALA A 354 -20.58 1.23 27.42
C ALA A 354 -21.10 1.17 25.98
N LEU A 355 -21.72 0.05 25.62
CA LEU A 355 -22.37 -0.15 24.34
C LEU A 355 -23.88 0.14 24.47
N ALA A 356 -24.52 0.49 23.35
CA ALA A 356 -25.92 0.92 23.31
C ALA A 356 -26.93 -0.12 23.83
N ASP A 357 -26.54 -1.40 23.84
CA ASP A 357 -27.34 -2.52 24.32
C ASP A 357 -27.02 -2.95 25.77
N GLY A 358 -26.27 -2.12 26.50
CA GLY A 358 -25.90 -2.36 27.90
C GLY A 358 -24.69 -3.28 28.09
N ARG A 359 -24.01 -3.70 27.01
CA ARG A 359 -22.75 -4.46 27.09
C ARG A 359 -21.55 -3.54 27.33
N GLU A 360 -20.42 -4.13 27.74
CA GLU A 360 -19.14 -3.42 27.88
C GLU A 360 -18.12 -3.90 26.84
N ALA A 361 -17.47 -2.96 26.17
CA ALA A 361 -16.24 -3.21 25.42
C ALA A 361 -15.03 -2.81 26.28
N LEU A 362 -14.03 -3.69 26.32
CA LEU A 362 -12.82 -3.50 27.12
C LEU A 362 -11.62 -3.28 26.19
N VAL A 363 -11.03 -2.09 26.28
CA VAL A 363 -9.79 -1.78 25.56
C VAL A 363 -8.61 -1.99 26.49
N GLY A 364 -7.69 -2.83 26.04
CA GLY A 364 -6.39 -3.04 26.64
C GLY A 364 -5.26 -2.62 25.70
N GLY A 365 -4.04 -2.66 26.19
CA GLY A 365 -2.88 -2.28 25.39
C GLY A 365 -1.59 -2.35 26.17
N LYS A 366 -0.55 -1.82 25.55
CA LYS A 366 0.82 -1.81 26.03
C LYS A 366 1.36 -0.39 25.83
N ILE A 367 1.83 0.24 26.89
CA ILE A 367 2.40 1.58 26.89
C ILE A 367 3.92 1.42 26.97
N ASP A 368 4.66 1.89 25.98
CA ASP A 368 6.09 1.58 25.87
C ASP A 368 6.89 2.10 27.07
N ARG A 369 6.63 3.35 27.49
CA ARG A 369 7.25 3.93 28.69
C ARG A 369 6.31 4.87 29.42
N ILE A 370 6.29 4.74 30.75
CA ILE A 370 5.64 5.66 31.69
C ILE A 370 6.73 6.25 32.56
N ASP A 371 6.89 7.58 32.53
CA ASP A 371 7.76 8.29 33.46
C ASP A 371 6.92 8.96 34.55
N ARG A 372 7.47 9.04 35.76
CA ARG A 372 6.85 9.73 36.90
C ARG A 372 7.75 10.82 37.48
N ALA A 373 7.12 11.85 38.02
CA ALA A 373 7.78 12.84 38.87
C ALA A 373 6.85 13.24 40.04
N ARG A 374 7.42 13.83 41.09
CA ARG A 374 6.64 14.42 42.18
C ARG A 374 6.46 15.92 41.95
N VAL A 375 5.22 16.37 42.05
CA VAL A 375 4.80 17.77 42.01
C VAL A 375 3.94 18.08 43.24
N SER A 376 3.65 19.34 43.53
CA SER A 376 2.87 19.74 44.72
C SER A 376 1.46 19.14 44.72
N GLY A 377 0.90 18.87 43.53
CA GLY A 377 -0.39 18.21 43.34
C GLY A 377 -0.37 16.67 43.47
N GLY A 378 0.77 16.06 43.76
CA GLY A 378 0.94 14.61 43.89
C GLY A 378 1.93 14.02 42.89
N GLU A 379 1.77 12.73 42.58
CA GLU A 379 2.55 12.09 41.52
C GLU A 379 1.99 12.51 40.16
N CYS A 380 2.87 12.98 39.27
CA CYS A 380 2.53 13.24 37.88
C CYS A 380 3.15 12.20 36.96
N LEU A 381 2.44 11.86 35.88
CA LEU A 381 2.83 10.84 34.91
C LEU A 381 2.82 11.40 33.49
N ARG A 382 3.84 11.01 32.71
CA ARG A 382 3.83 11.15 31.25
C ARG A 382 3.99 9.81 30.59
N ILE A 383 3.39 9.66 29.41
CA ILE A 383 3.57 8.49 28.57
C ILE A 383 4.46 8.82 27.38
N ILE A 384 5.28 7.86 26.97
CA ILE A 384 6.20 8.00 25.84
C ILE A 384 6.10 6.73 25.01
N ASP A 385 5.90 6.90 23.71
CA ASP A 385 5.79 5.84 22.72
C ASP A 385 6.94 5.99 21.71
N TYR A 386 7.68 4.91 21.48
CA TYR A 386 8.82 4.94 20.56
C TYR A 386 8.33 4.79 19.12
N LYS A 387 8.78 5.66 18.21
CA LYS A 387 8.38 5.61 16.81
C LYS A 387 9.56 5.80 15.88
N THR A 388 9.64 4.94 14.86
CA THR A 388 10.60 5.11 13.77
C THR A 388 10.24 6.36 12.96
N GLY A 389 11.13 7.35 12.95
CA GLY A 389 10.92 8.66 12.32
C GLY A 389 10.19 9.69 13.19
N GLY A 390 10.23 10.96 12.77
CA GLY A 390 9.53 12.05 13.45
C GLY A 390 8.07 12.15 13.02
N LYS A 391 7.14 12.18 13.99
CA LYS A 391 5.71 12.41 13.76
C LYS A 391 5.20 13.51 14.70
N ASP A 392 4.86 14.66 14.11
CA ASP A 392 4.13 15.72 14.80
C ASP A 392 2.82 15.18 15.42
N PHE A 393 2.44 15.72 16.57
CA PHE A 393 1.19 15.36 17.25
C PHE A 393 -0.03 15.71 16.37
N ASP A 394 -0.83 14.70 16.01
CA ASP A 394 -1.86 14.82 14.98
C ASP A 394 -3.26 15.08 15.55
N PHE A 395 -3.56 16.36 15.79
CA PHE A 395 -4.90 16.81 16.19
C PHE A 395 -5.99 16.47 15.17
N SER A 396 -5.65 16.43 13.88
CA SER A 396 -6.61 16.09 12.81
C SER A 396 -6.98 14.60 12.91
N GLY A 397 -5.97 13.76 13.13
CA GLY A 397 -6.15 12.32 13.36
C GLY A 397 -7.00 12.03 14.59
N ILE A 398 -6.82 12.77 15.69
CA ILE A 398 -7.66 12.61 16.91
C ILE A 398 -9.14 12.91 16.61
N LEU A 399 -9.44 14.03 15.93
CA LEU A 399 -10.82 14.38 15.54
C LEU A 399 -11.49 13.28 14.72
N GLN A 400 -10.72 12.60 13.88
CA GLN A 400 -11.19 11.56 12.96
C GLN A 400 -11.10 10.15 13.56
N GLY A 401 -10.60 9.99 14.79
CA GLY A 401 -10.36 8.68 15.41
C GLY A 401 -9.22 7.87 14.77
N LEU A 402 -8.37 8.51 13.97
CA LEU A 402 -7.21 7.91 13.30
C LEU A 402 -5.94 7.93 14.16
N THR A 403 -5.94 8.63 15.28
CA THR A 403 -4.83 8.68 16.25
C THR A 403 -5.42 8.77 17.65
N LEU A 404 -5.57 7.63 18.29
CA LEU A 404 -6.20 7.42 19.59
C LEU A 404 -5.23 6.81 20.62
N GLN A 405 -4.11 6.24 20.18
CA GLN A 405 -3.14 5.52 21.02
C GLN A 405 -2.68 6.33 22.24
N LEU A 406 -1.99 7.46 22.03
CA LEU A 406 -1.48 8.29 23.13
C LEU A 406 -2.60 8.82 24.07
N PRO A 407 -3.72 9.38 23.57
CA PRO A 407 -4.83 9.78 24.45
C PRO A 407 -5.35 8.64 25.32
N LEU A 408 -5.63 7.46 24.74
CA LEU A 408 -6.15 6.32 25.48
C LEU A 408 -5.12 5.80 26.50
N TYR A 409 -3.84 5.77 26.14
CA TYR A 409 -2.78 5.33 27.04
C TYR A 409 -2.63 6.25 28.24
N LEU A 410 -2.68 7.57 28.03
CA LEU A 410 -2.61 8.53 29.13
C LEU A 410 -3.82 8.39 30.04
N ALA A 411 -5.02 8.21 29.46
CA ALA A 411 -6.24 7.97 30.22
C ALA A 411 -6.17 6.70 31.07
N ALA A 412 -5.62 5.60 30.53
CA ALA A 412 -5.44 4.34 31.25
C ALA A 412 -4.39 4.45 32.37
N ALA A 413 -3.22 5.04 32.08
CA ALA A 413 -2.12 5.17 33.04
C ALA A 413 -2.46 6.10 34.22
N SER A 414 -3.34 7.08 34.00
CA SER A 414 -3.76 8.07 35.01
C SER A 414 -5.10 7.72 35.70
N ALA A 415 -5.64 6.52 35.48
CA ALA A 415 -6.89 6.09 36.09
C ALA A 415 -6.84 6.05 37.64
N GLY A 416 -5.64 6.02 38.22
CA GLY A 416 -5.41 6.06 39.67
C GLY A 416 -5.45 7.46 40.30
N GLY A 417 -5.74 8.51 39.52
CA GLY A 417 -5.85 9.89 40.01
C GLY A 417 -4.53 10.69 39.97
N GLN A 418 -3.50 10.17 39.31
CA GLN A 418 -2.23 10.88 39.10
C GLN A 418 -2.42 12.11 38.20
N VAL A 419 -1.59 13.14 38.42
CA VAL A 419 -1.58 14.34 37.57
C VAL A 419 -1.06 13.98 36.19
N ARG A 420 -1.82 14.35 35.14
CA ARG A 420 -1.45 14.08 33.75
C ARG A 420 -0.47 15.12 33.24
N ALA A 421 0.79 14.74 33.05
CA ALA A 421 1.85 15.64 32.61
C ALA A 421 1.90 15.85 31.09
N GLY A 422 1.68 14.78 30.32
CA GLY A 422 1.67 14.85 28.86
C GLY A 422 1.79 13.49 28.20
N MET A 423 1.72 13.51 26.87
CA MET A 423 1.80 12.32 26.02
C MET A 423 2.71 12.60 24.82
N TYR A 424 3.63 11.69 24.53
CA TYR A 424 4.71 11.95 23.56
C TYR A 424 5.03 10.76 22.68
N TYR A 425 5.41 11.04 21.45
CA TYR A 425 6.24 10.16 20.63
C TYR A 425 7.71 10.54 20.82
N MET A 426 8.58 9.55 21.01
CA MET A 426 10.02 9.73 20.92
C MET A 426 10.50 9.20 19.57
N PRO A 427 11.06 10.05 18.70
CA PRO A 427 11.67 9.60 17.45
C PRO A 427 12.83 8.63 17.73
N VAL A 428 12.82 7.49 17.06
CA VAL A 428 13.94 6.54 16.98
C VAL A 428 14.45 6.59 15.55
N THR A 429 15.55 7.29 15.35
CA THR A 429 16.10 7.59 14.03
C THR A 429 17.60 7.81 14.11
N GLN A 430 18.27 7.67 12.97
CA GLN A 430 19.62 8.16 12.79
C GLN A 430 19.53 9.55 12.12
N PRO A 431 19.70 10.66 12.85
CA PRO A 431 19.57 11.99 12.27
C PRO A 431 20.69 12.24 11.27
N ALA A 432 20.32 12.63 10.04
CA ALA A 432 21.27 13.15 9.07
C ALA A 432 21.45 14.65 9.31
N VAL A 433 22.62 15.02 9.84
CA VAL A 433 22.99 16.42 10.06
C VAL A 433 23.80 16.93 8.88
N SER A 434 23.52 18.16 8.45
CA SER A 434 24.27 18.80 7.36
C SER A 434 25.71 19.08 7.80
N ASP A 435 26.68 18.90 6.90
CA ASP A 435 28.08 19.30 7.14
C ASP A 435 28.23 20.81 7.38
N SER A 436 27.23 21.61 7.00
CA SER A 436 27.19 23.05 7.24
C SER A 436 26.69 23.44 8.63
N GLU A 437 26.27 22.48 9.45
CA GLU A 437 25.73 22.76 10.78
C GLU A 437 26.85 23.14 11.75
N GLU A 438 26.74 24.32 12.37
CA GLU A 438 27.78 24.81 13.29
C GLU A 438 27.80 24.04 14.62
N ASP A 439 26.63 23.53 15.05
CA ASP A 439 26.47 22.71 16.25
C ASP A 439 25.78 21.39 15.94
N ILE A 440 26.60 20.42 15.52
CA ILE A 440 26.14 19.07 15.19
C ILE A 440 25.48 18.40 16.39
N GLU A 441 26.02 18.58 17.61
CA GLU A 441 25.47 17.95 18.81
C GLU A 441 24.07 18.48 19.14
N ALA A 442 23.85 19.78 19.01
CA ALA A 442 22.54 20.38 19.18
C ALA A 442 21.54 19.91 18.12
N ALA A 443 21.96 19.80 16.85
CA ALA A 443 21.11 19.29 15.77
C ALA A 443 20.72 17.82 15.96
N VAL A 444 21.67 16.98 16.40
CA VAL A 444 21.38 15.59 16.78
C VAL A 444 20.39 15.57 17.95
N ALA A 445 20.61 16.36 19.00
CA ALA A 445 19.73 16.41 20.16
C ALA A 445 18.31 16.89 19.81
N ASP A 446 18.18 17.86 18.90
CA ASP A 446 16.88 18.36 18.42
C ASP A 446 16.04 17.25 17.77
N ALA A 447 16.67 16.36 17.00
CA ALA A 447 15.98 15.26 16.32
C ALA A 447 15.31 14.25 17.26
N PHE A 448 15.75 14.17 18.53
CA PHE A 448 15.21 13.26 19.54
C PHE A 448 14.25 13.94 20.52
N ARG A 449 13.94 15.23 20.37
CA ARG A 449 12.98 15.92 21.25
C ARG A 449 11.62 15.21 21.24
N LEU A 450 10.99 15.13 22.42
CA LEU A 450 9.70 14.48 22.61
C LEU A 450 8.59 15.24 21.87
N GLN A 451 7.96 14.58 20.91
CA GLN A 451 6.93 15.15 20.04
C GLN A 451 5.55 14.81 20.58
N GLY A 452 4.83 15.78 21.11
CA GLY A 452 3.58 15.49 21.80
C GLY A 452 2.93 16.71 22.40
N LEU A 453 2.07 16.48 23.39
CA LEU A 453 1.32 17.54 24.07
C LEU A 453 1.61 17.51 25.57
N THR A 454 2.00 18.67 26.11
CA THR A 454 2.32 18.85 27.54
C THR A 454 1.27 19.73 28.22
N ILE A 455 1.03 19.51 29.52
CA ILE A 455 0.22 20.43 30.31
C ILE A 455 1.00 21.72 30.62
N SER A 456 0.38 22.88 30.43
CA SER A 456 0.93 24.20 30.74
C SER A 456 0.88 24.44 32.25
N ASN A 457 1.76 23.75 32.98
CA ASN A 457 1.93 23.84 34.42
C ASN A 457 3.42 23.97 34.73
N LEU A 458 3.78 24.98 35.53
CA LEU A 458 5.16 25.31 35.88
C LEU A 458 5.90 24.11 36.47
N GLU A 459 5.31 23.41 37.44
CA GLU A 459 5.95 22.28 38.13
C GLU A 459 6.18 21.10 37.18
N VAL A 460 5.24 20.83 36.27
CA VAL A 460 5.38 19.77 35.27
C VAL A 460 6.45 20.09 34.22
N LEU A 461 6.51 21.34 33.76
CA LEU A 461 7.50 21.78 32.79
C LEU A 461 8.90 21.84 33.41
N HIS A 462 9.00 22.31 34.65
CA HIS A 462 10.25 22.24 35.42
C HIS A 462 10.65 20.79 35.73
N ALA A 463 9.69 19.88 35.97
CA ALA A 463 9.99 18.46 36.09
C ALA A 463 10.46 17.84 34.77
N SER A 464 10.07 18.40 33.62
CA SER A 464 10.55 17.95 32.31
C SER A 464 11.95 18.48 32.00
N GLU A 465 12.22 19.74 32.38
CA GLU A 465 13.51 20.41 32.18
C GLU A 465 13.69 21.50 33.25
N ASN A 466 14.65 21.31 34.17
CA ASN A 466 14.80 22.16 35.35
C ASN A 466 15.13 23.63 35.00
N ASN A 467 15.96 23.85 33.98
CA ASN A 467 16.49 25.18 33.63
C ASN A 467 16.05 25.62 32.22
N MET A 468 14.77 25.48 31.91
CA MET A 468 14.25 25.91 30.60
C MET A 468 14.31 27.44 30.45
N SER A 469 15.11 27.89 29.47
CA SER A 469 15.23 29.29 29.05
C SER A 469 15.00 29.41 27.54
N GLY A 470 13.81 29.87 27.15
CA GLY A 470 13.37 29.88 25.75
C GLY A 470 12.85 28.51 25.31
N ALA A 471 13.33 28.00 24.17
CA ALA A 471 12.90 26.72 23.62
C ALA A 471 13.43 25.54 24.46
N SER A 472 12.58 24.53 24.69
CA SER A 472 12.95 23.34 25.45
C SER A 472 13.95 22.47 24.69
N GLY A 473 14.96 21.98 25.42
CA GLY A 473 15.90 20.98 24.91
C GLY A 473 15.31 19.56 24.87
N VAL A 474 14.19 19.32 25.56
CA VAL A 474 13.56 18.00 25.75
C VAL A 474 12.23 17.89 25.00
N LEU A 475 11.39 18.92 25.06
CA LEU A 475 10.03 18.92 24.53
C LEU A 475 9.97 19.67 23.21
N TYR A 476 9.52 19.01 22.14
CA TYR A 476 9.48 19.62 20.82
C TYR A 476 8.40 20.70 20.71
N LYS A 477 8.73 21.85 20.11
CA LYS A 477 7.85 23.03 19.96
C LYS A 477 7.28 23.54 21.28
N VAL A 478 7.99 23.41 22.40
CA VAL A 478 7.61 24.04 23.68
C VAL A 478 8.60 25.14 24.00
N GLU A 479 8.08 26.34 24.30
CA GLU A 479 8.90 27.50 24.60
C GLU A 479 8.37 28.25 25.81
N ARG A 480 9.28 28.68 26.69
CA ARG A 480 8.99 29.56 27.82
C ARG A 480 8.98 31.02 27.35
N THR A 481 7.83 31.68 27.47
CA THR A 481 7.59 33.06 27.02
C THR A 481 7.50 34.08 28.16
N GLY A 482 7.44 33.61 29.40
CA GLY A 482 7.42 34.43 30.61
C GLY A 482 7.74 33.63 31.87
N GLU A 483 7.58 34.24 33.04
CA GLU A 483 7.90 33.59 34.32
C GLU A 483 7.10 32.28 34.51
N ASP A 484 5.78 32.32 34.25
CA ASP A 484 4.87 31.17 34.30
C ASP A 484 4.10 30.97 32.97
N ALA A 485 4.63 31.50 31.87
CA ALA A 485 3.96 31.47 30.56
C ALA A 485 4.75 30.61 29.56
N TYR A 486 4.02 29.75 28.86
CA TYR A 486 4.56 28.82 27.87
C TYR A 486 3.72 28.82 26.60
N SER A 487 4.34 28.51 25.47
CA SER A 487 3.69 28.49 24.16
C SER A 487 4.08 27.26 23.33
N GLY A 488 3.35 27.07 22.23
CA GLY A 488 3.55 25.95 21.30
C GLY A 488 2.77 24.70 21.72
N SER A 489 3.44 23.55 21.85
CA SER A 489 2.81 22.24 22.08
C SER A 489 2.39 22.00 23.55
N VAL A 490 1.72 22.99 24.12
CA VAL A 490 1.20 22.99 25.51
C VAL A 490 -0.32 23.16 25.53
N CYS A 491 -0.99 22.63 26.54
CA CYS A 491 -2.44 22.77 26.76
C CYS A 491 -2.77 22.97 28.23
N THR A 492 -3.94 23.54 28.53
CA THR A 492 -4.47 23.62 29.89
C THR A 492 -4.98 22.27 30.38
N ALA A 493 -5.19 22.12 31.70
CA ALA A 493 -5.76 20.91 32.27
C ALA A 493 -7.15 20.57 31.68
N GLY A 494 -7.99 21.60 31.46
CA GLY A 494 -9.32 21.44 30.88
C GLY A 494 -9.28 21.04 29.40
N GLU A 495 -8.35 21.60 28.63
CA GLU A 495 -8.12 21.22 27.23
C GLU A 495 -7.64 19.76 27.11
N LEU A 496 -6.72 19.33 27.99
CA LEU A 496 -6.26 17.95 28.05
C LEU A 496 -7.42 16.99 28.36
N GLU A 497 -8.25 17.31 29.36
CA GLU A 497 -9.43 16.51 29.69
C GLU A 497 -10.44 16.43 28.52
N ALA A 498 -10.68 17.55 27.83
CA ALA A 498 -11.56 17.61 26.68
C ALA A 498 -11.04 16.74 25.52
N LEU A 499 -9.72 16.74 25.28
CA LEU A 499 -9.08 15.88 24.28
C LEU A 499 -9.22 14.40 24.63
N LEU A 500 -8.97 14.02 25.90
CA LEU A 500 -9.15 12.64 26.36
C LEU A 500 -10.61 12.18 26.26
N THR A 501 -11.55 13.06 26.60
CA THR A 501 -13.00 12.83 26.47
C THR A 501 -13.39 12.62 25.01
N LEU A 502 -12.88 13.44 24.09
CA LEU A 502 -13.12 13.26 22.65
C LEU A 502 -12.57 11.93 22.15
N ALA A 503 -11.34 11.57 22.53
CA ALA A 503 -10.74 10.29 22.13
C ALA A 503 -11.57 9.10 22.62
N ARG A 504 -12.12 9.19 23.84
CA ARG A 504 -13.06 8.20 24.38
C ARG A 504 -14.34 8.13 23.55
N LYS A 505 -14.98 9.28 23.26
CA LYS A 505 -16.19 9.35 22.43
C LYS A 505 -15.97 8.77 21.03
N LYS A 506 -14.87 9.12 20.37
CA LYS A 506 -14.51 8.58 19.03
C LYS A 506 -14.31 7.07 19.08
N SER A 507 -13.74 6.55 20.16
CA SER A 507 -13.61 5.10 20.36
C SER A 507 -14.97 4.40 20.50
N GLU A 508 -15.93 5.00 21.21
CA GLU A 508 -17.30 4.48 21.34
C GLU A 508 -18.03 4.47 19.99
N GLU A 509 -17.95 5.57 19.24
CA GLU A 509 -18.50 5.68 17.88
C GLU A 509 -17.92 4.60 16.94
N THR A 510 -16.61 4.39 17.03
CA THR A 510 -15.89 3.37 16.25
C THR A 510 -16.40 1.97 16.60
N LEU A 511 -16.49 1.65 17.89
CA LEU A 511 -16.96 0.35 18.37
C LEU A 511 -18.40 0.07 17.93
N ALA A 512 -19.29 1.07 18.00
CA ALA A 512 -20.67 0.93 17.55
C ALA A 512 -20.74 0.54 16.06
N ARG A 513 -19.94 1.20 15.22
CA ARG A 513 -19.84 0.90 13.77
C ARG A 513 -19.24 -0.48 13.49
N MET A 514 -18.23 -0.88 14.25
CA MET A 514 -17.63 -2.21 14.14
C MET A 514 -18.65 -3.31 14.46
N LEU A 515 -19.41 -3.13 15.55
CA LEU A 515 -20.37 -4.12 16.04
C LEU A 515 -21.65 -4.17 15.21
N SER A 516 -22.02 -3.08 14.52
CA SER A 516 -23.10 -3.11 13.52
C SER A 516 -22.71 -3.87 12.25
N GLY A 517 -21.43 -4.23 12.10
CA GLY A 517 -20.91 -5.04 11.00
C GLY A 517 -20.50 -4.23 9.78
N GLU A 518 -20.27 -2.93 9.91
CA GLU A 518 -19.77 -2.11 8.80
C GLU A 518 -18.44 -2.67 8.25
N MET A 519 -18.39 -2.89 6.94
CA MET A 519 -17.20 -3.39 6.24
C MET A 519 -16.94 -2.69 4.91
N THR A 520 -17.54 -1.52 4.67
CA THR A 520 -17.35 -0.77 3.43
C THR A 520 -15.89 -0.40 3.22
N ALA A 521 -15.35 -0.59 2.00
CA ALA A 521 -14.02 -0.08 1.68
C ALA A 521 -14.10 1.43 1.50
N SER A 522 -13.65 2.15 2.51
CA SER A 522 -13.75 3.61 2.59
C SER A 522 -12.48 4.09 3.29
N PRO A 523 -11.39 4.30 2.53
CA PRO A 523 -10.10 4.63 3.09
C PRO A 523 -10.02 6.13 3.42
N ALA A 524 -9.38 6.49 4.54
CA ALA A 524 -9.21 7.87 4.97
C ALA A 524 -7.90 8.49 4.45
N ALA A 525 -7.93 9.74 3.97
CA ALA A 525 -6.72 10.47 3.57
C ALA A 525 -6.81 11.98 3.79
N ARG A 526 -5.65 12.62 4.01
CA ARG A 526 -5.53 14.09 4.14
C ARG A 526 -5.64 14.85 2.83
N LYS A 527 -5.28 14.21 1.72
CA LYS A 527 -5.24 14.83 0.38
C LYS A 527 -5.68 13.83 -0.67
N LYS A 528 -6.39 14.30 -1.68
CA LYS A 528 -6.86 13.51 -2.83
C LYS A 528 -5.72 12.79 -3.60
N ASN A 529 -4.52 13.37 -3.60
CA ASN A 529 -3.35 12.85 -4.35
C ASN A 529 -2.37 12.01 -3.51
N ARG A 530 -2.63 11.79 -2.21
CA ARG A 530 -1.84 10.83 -1.43
C ARG A 530 -2.65 9.53 -1.34
N PRO A 531 -2.12 8.37 -1.73
CA PRO A 531 -2.92 7.16 -1.79
C PRO A 531 -3.31 6.74 -0.37
N ALA A 532 -4.60 6.84 -0.05
CA ALA A 532 -5.16 6.35 1.22
C ALA A 532 -4.84 4.85 1.46
N CYS A 533 -4.58 4.12 0.36
CA CYS A 533 -4.28 2.70 0.33
C CYS A 533 -2.80 2.37 0.08
N GLU A 534 -1.88 3.35 0.12
CA GLU A 534 -0.45 3.17 -0.26
C GLU A 534 0.21 2.02 0.50
N TYR A 535 -0.04 1.93 1.80
CA TYR A 535 0.50 0.90 2.69
C TYR A 535 -0.55 -0.15 3.08
N CYS A 536 -1.62 -0.29 2.29
CA CYS A 536 -2.67 -1.28 2.57
C CYS A 536 -2.32 -2.62 1.91
N GLU A 537 -2.03 -3.61 2.74
CA GLU A 537 -1.77 -5.03 2.38
C GLU A 537 -2.96 -5.71 1.68
N TYR A 538 -4.16 -5.13 1.79
CA TYR A 538 -5.41 -5.75 1.33
C TYR A 538 -6.03 -5.04 0.11
N ASN A 539 -5.25 -4.21 -0.60
CA ASN A 539 -5.72 -3.44 -1.76
C ASN A 539 -6.25 -4.33 -2.91
N SER A 540 -5.69 -5.53 -3.07
CA SER A 540 -6.06 -6.51 -4.10
C SER A 540 -7.39 -7.23 -3.77
N VAL A 541 -7.82 -7.20 -2.51
CA VAL A 541 -9.02 -7.88 -2.01
C VAL A 541 -10.24 -6.96 -2.10
N CYS A 542 -10.07 -5.68 -1.77
CA CYS A 542 -11.20 -4.75 -1.64
C CYS A 542 -11.80 -4.31 -2.97
N ARG A 543 -11.05 -4.43 -4.08
CA ARG A 543 -11.42 -3.93 -5.42
C ARG A 543 -11.82 -2.44 -5.43
N PHE A 544 -11.29 -1.67 -4.47
CA PHE A 544 -11.54 -0.23 -4.41
C PHE A 544 -10.86 0.45 -5.59
N ASP A 545 -11.65 1.10 -6.42
CA ASP A 545 -11.20 1.88 -7.57
C ASP A 545 -11.85 3.26 -7.53
N PRO A 546 -11.09 4.35 -7.32
CA PRO A 546 -11.61 5.72 -7.33
C PRO A 546 -12.36 6.12 -8.61
N ALA A 547 -12.14 5.43 -9.73
CA ALA A 547 -12.87 5.67 -10.97
C ALA A 547 -14.27 5.02 -10.96
N THR A 548 -14.53 4.07 -10.06
CA THR A 548 -15.82 3.38 -9.95
C THR A 548 -16.81 4.23 -9.15
N PRO A 549 -18.02 4.50 -9.70
CA PRO A 549 -19.05 5.23 -8.97
C PRO A 549 -19.41 4.58 -7.62
N GLY A 550 -19.34 5.38 -6.55
CA GLY A 550 -19.58 4.94 -5.17
C GLY A 550 -18.31 4.63 -4.37
N CYS A 551 -17.16 4.45 -5.03
CA CYS A 551 -15.87 4.44 -4.35
C CYS A 551 -15.44 5.87 -4.01
N SER A 552 -15.51 6.26 -2.73
CA SER A 552 -14.99 7.56 -2.27
C SER A 552 -13.95 7.38 -1.18
N VAL A 553 -12.91 8.23 -1.25
CA VAL A 553 -11.92 8.40 -0.19
C VAL A 553 -12.51 9.38 0.83
N ARG A 554 -12.45 9.07 2.12
CA ARG A 554 -12.82 10.01 3.18
C ARG A 554 -11.71 11.04 3.34
N LEU A 555 -11.96 12.24 2.82
CA LEU A 555 -11.02 13.35 2.93
C LEU A 555 -11.23 14.07 4.26
N TYR A 556 -10.14 14.33 4.99
CA TYR A 556 -10.18 15.12 6.22
C TYR A 556 -9.15 16.25 6.17
N LYS A 557 -9.55 17.41 6.70
CA LYS A 557 -8.75 18.64 6.67
C LYS A 557 -7.70 18.63 7.78
N THR A 558 -6.58 19.32 7.53
CA THR A 558 -5.58 19.59 8.57
C THR A 558 -6.12 20.63 9.54
N VAL A 559 -6.11 20.29 10.83
CA VAL A 559 -6.54 21.16 11.93
C VAL A 559 -5.33 21.52 12.79
N LYS A 560 -5.13 22.82 13.04
CA LYS A 560 -4.09 23.31 13.96
C LYS A 560 -4.58 23.19 15.41
N GLN A 561 -3.65 23.10 16.36
CA GLN A 561 -3.95 22.96 17.79
C GLN A 561 -4.97 23.99 18.32
N ALA A 562 -4.79 25.27 18.01
CA ALA A 562 -5.70 26.32 18.48
C ALA A 562 -7.13 26.17 17.95
N ASP A 563 -7.28 25.72 16.70
CA ASP A 563 -8.59 25.49 16.08
C ASP A 563 -9.21 24.20 16.62
N PHE A 564 -8.40 23.16 16.86
CA PHE A 564 -8.83 21.91 17.49
C PHE A 564 -9.51 22.17 18.84
N PHE A 565 -8.86 22.94 19.74
CA PHE A 565 -9.42 23.21 21.06
C PHE A 565 -10.69 24.09 21.01
N LYS A 566 -10.78 25.01 20.05
CA LYS A 566 -12.01 25.78 19.79
C LYS A 566 -13.16 24.88 19.33
N LEU A 567 -12.88 23.95 18.41
CA LEU A 567 -13.89 23.03 17.87
C LEU A 567 -14.49 22.13 18.94
N ILE A 568 -13.64 21.53 19.79
CA ILE A 568 -14.13 20.62 20.83
C ILE A 568 -14.83 21.37 21.99
N ALA A 569 -14.46 22.63 22.24
CA ALA A 569 -15.16 23.48 23.22
C ALA A 569 -16.54 23.95 22.72
N GLY A 570 -16.71 24.16 21.41
CA GLY A 570 -17.97 24.60 20.80
C GLY A 570 -19.01 23.51 20.56
N GLY A 571 -18.67 22.24 20.80
CA GLY A 571 -19.58 21.10 20.58
C GLY A 571 -19.78 20.67 19.12
N ASP A 572 -19.07 21.29 18.17
CA ASP A 572 -19.28 21.14 16.73
C ASP A 572 -18.18 20.27 16.06
N ALA A 573 -17.84 19.15 16.70
CA ALA A 573 -16.76 18.27 16.25
C ALA A 573 -17.08 17.51 14.95
N ASP A 574 -18.36 17.45 14.55
CA ASP A 574 -18.84 16.69 13.39
C ASP A 574 -18.90 17.53 12.09
N ALA A 575 -18.64 18.84 12.14
CA ALA A 575 -18.73 19.77 11.01
C ALA A 575 -17.55 19.72 10.00
N LEU A 576 -16.71 18.68 10.01
CA LEU A 576 -15.43 18.64 9.27
C LEU A 576 -15.32 17.57 8.18
N TYR A 577 -16.40 16.87 7.85
CA TYR A 577 -16.45 16.00 6.66
C TYR A 577 -16.96 16.81 5.45
N GLU A 578 -16.20 16.77 4.35
CA GLU A 578 -16.66 17.15 3.00
C GLU A 578 -16.92 15.90 2.15
#